data_AF-A0A6L5FKQ5-F1
#
_entry.id   AF-A0A6L5FKQ5-F1
#
_cell.length_a   1.000
_cell.length_b   1.000
_cell.length_c   1.000
_cell.angle_alpha   90.00
_cell.angle_beta   90.00
_cell.angle_gamma   90.00
#
_symmetry.space_group_name_H-M   'P 1'
#
loop_
_entity.id
_entity.type
_entity.pdbx_description
1 polymer ?
#
loop_
_entity_poly.entity_id
_entity_poly.type
_entity_poly.pdbx_seq_one_letter_code
_entity_poly.pdbx_strand_id
1 'polypeptide(L)'
;MRASPHSNQNPIRLRPAAPDDLDAVVDIENRAFDGDIISRRSLRRFLTAPSAVSIVAELKRVVAGYTLVLFRPHSATARLYSIAVDPDFRGHGIGPALIAAAEEAALEHDCIWMRLEVHENNSPAIARYRKADFRQFGRRPGYYEDHGAALLMEKRLQREIHGLKTAPPYRHQTTDFTCGPACLMMALAWAEPGRRLEPGLEFRLWREATTIFMTAGHGGCGPYGLAVAAKRRGLHPEVYINRPGPYFLDTVQSESKRRVMRLTQADMRHEAEALGIPTHATALGKAELLRIFDTGAVAIVLVSGYQLLRRRIPHWVFAFGHEGRYVLVHDPAAKRNDRDIAIAAETYAVPWAEFERMTRFGPDHLRAALVIRKGPRP
;
A
#
# COMPACT_ATOMS: atom_id res chain seq x y z
N MET A 1 46.44 -35.96 -0.11
CA MET A 1 45.50 -36.18 -1.22
C MET A 1 44.27 -36.93 -0.72
N ARG A 2 43.16 -36.24 -0.50
CA ARG A 2 41.81 -36.82 -0.41
C ARG A 2 40.89 -35.86 -1.17
N ALA A 3 40.40 -36.31 -2.31
CA ALA A 3 39.44 -35.56 -3.13
C ALA A 3 38.07 -35.60 -2.46
N SER A 4 37.46 -34.43 -2.27
CA SER A 4 36.05 -34.28 -1.89
C SER A 4 35.16 -34.48 -3.13
N PRO A 5 34.06 -35.24 -3.05
CA PRO A 5 33.20 -35.49 -4.20
C PRO A 5 32.20 -34.34 -4.43
N HIS A 6 32.35 -33.70 -5.58
CA HIS A 6 31.35 -33.05 -6.43
C HIS A 6 30.11 -32.39 -5.77
N SER A 7 30.18 -31.06 -5.61
CA SER A 7 28.99 -30.19 -5.59
C SER A 7 28.35 -30.19 -6.98
N ASN A 8 27.45 -31.13 -7.24
CA ASN A 8 26.68 -31.21 -8.48
C ASN A 8 25.58 -30.13 -8.48
N GLN A 9 25.95 -28.85 -8.66
CA GLN A 9 24.98 -27.76 -8.71
C GLN A 9 24.69 -27.41 -10.16
N ASN A 10 23.64 -28.01 -10.71
CA ASN A 10 22.96 -27.41 -11.85
C ASN A 10 21.95 -26.41 -11.28
N PRO A 11 22.22 -25.10 -11.31
CA PRO A 11 21.36 -24.11 -10.65
C PRO A 11 19.98 -24.08 -11.32
N ILE A 12 18.94 -23.85 -10.53
CA ILE A 12 17.60 -23.55 -11.07
C ILE A 12 17.71 -22.22 -11.82
N ARG A 13 17.35 -22.23 -13.11
CA ARG A 13 17.32 -21.01 -13.92
C ARG A 13 15.88 -20.57 -14.10
N LEU A 14 15.55 -19.38 -13.62
CA LEU A 14 14.25 -18.75 -13.81
C LEU A 14 14.29 -17.85 -15.04
N ARG A 15 13.26 -17.92 -15.89
CA ARG A 15 13.10 -17.02 -17.04
C ARG A 15 11.63 -16.82 -17.41
N PRO A 16 11.28 -15.73 -18.11
CA PRO A 16 9.97 -15.62 -18.75
C PRO A 16 9.68 -16.84 -19.64
N ALA A 17 8.44 -17.30 -19.59
CA ALA A 17 7.95 -18.36 -20.45
C ALA A 17 7.78 -17.83 -21.88
N ALA A 18 8.31 -18.57 -22.85
CA ALA A 18 8.13 -18.32 -24.28
C ALA A 18 6.96 -19.15 -24.83
N PRO A 19 6.40 -18.79 -26.00
CA PRO A 19 5.38 -19.59 -26.67
C PRO A 19 5.79 -21.06 -26.88
N ASP A 20 7.08 -21.32 -27.11
CA ASP A 20 7.63 -22.66 -27.33
C ASP A 20 7.63 -23.53 -26.05
N ASP A 21 7.48 -22.93 -24.87
CA ASP A 21 7.35 -23.67 -23.60
C ASP A 21 5.94 -24.24 -23.39
N LEU A 22 4.97 -23.91 -24.26
CA LEU A 22 3.56 -24.24 -24.06
C LEU A 22 3.33 -25.75 -23.86
N ASP A 23 4.04 -26.60 -24.61
CA ASP A 23 3.91 -28.05 -24.50
C ASP A 23 4.38 -28.53 -23.12
N ALA A 24 5.57 -28.11 -22.69
CA ALA A 24 6.10 -28.47 -21.38
C ALA A 24 5.23 -27.94 -20.22
N VAL A 25 4.71 -26.72 -20.33
CA VAL A 25 3.81 -26.16 -19.30
C VAL A 25 2.50 -26.92 -19.21
N VAL A 26 1.91 -27.32 -20.35
CA VAL A 26 0.69 -28.14 -20.40
C VAL A 26 0.94 -29.52 -19.79
N ASP A 27 2.07 -30.14 -20.10
CA ASP A 27 2.42 -31.46 -19.56
C ASP A 27 2.60 -31.40 -18.03
N ILE A 28 3.29 -30.37 -17.52
CA ILE A 28 3.44 -30.14 -16.08
C ILE A 28 2.08 -29.91 -15.43
N GLU A 29 1.21 -29.09 -16.03
CA GLU A 29 -0.13 -28.82 -15.51
C GLU A 29 -0.94 -30.12 -15.31
N ASN A 30 -1.01 -30.95 -16.36
CA ASN A 30 -1.76 -32.20 -16.33
C ASN A 30 -1.17 -33.23 -15.34
N ARG A 31 0.14 -33.15 -15.07
CA ARG A 31 0.83 -34.04 -14.12
C ARG A 31 0.78 -33.53 -12.68
N ALA A 32 0.58 -32.24 -12.48
CA ALA A 32 0.63 -31.61 -11.16
C ALA A 32 -0.76 -31.52 -10.49
N PHE A 33 -1.84 -31.52 -11.27
CA PHE A 33 -3.20 -31.32 -10.79
C PHE A 33 -4.14 -32.43 -11.26
N ASP A 34 -4.99 -32.92 -10.35
CA ASP A 34 -6.01 -33.94 -10.64
C ASP A 34 -7.36 -33.34 -11.08
N GLY A 35 -7.54 -32.04 -10.92
CA GLY A 35 -8.75 -31.26 -11.22
C GLY A 35 -8.44 -29.76 -11.25
N ASP A 36 -9.40 -28.92 -11.70
CA ASP A 36 -9.21 -27.47 -11.88
C ASP A 36 -8.04 -27.11 -12.85
N ILE A 37 -7.76 -28.02 -13.80
CA ILE A 37 -6.65 -27.94 -14.76
C ILE A 37 -6.85 -26.77 -15.73
N ILE A 38 -5.84 -25.91 -15.88
CA ILE A 38 -5.89 -24.83 -16.87
C ILE A 38 -5.76 -25.40 -18.28
N SER A 39 -6.79 -25.21 -19.11
CA SER A 39 -6.76 -25.66 -20.50
C SER A 39 -5.57 -25.09 -21.29
N ARG A 40 -5.05 -25.88 -22.24
CA ARG A 40 -4.01 -25.45 -23.21
C ARG A 40 -4.34 -24.12 -23.88
N ARG A 41 -5.61 -23.88 -24.22
CA ARG A 41 -6.08 -22.62 -24.81
C ARG A 41 -5.86 -21.45 -23.86
N SER A 42 -6.18 -21.62 -22.58
CA SER A 42 -5.97 -20.59 -21.55
C SER A 42 -4.48 -20.35 -21.29
N LEU A 43 -3.67 -21.40 -21.16
CA LEU A 43 -2.21 -21.28 -20.99
C LEU A 43 -1.58 -20.51 -22.16
N ARG A 44 -1.90 -20.88 -23.41
CA ARG A 44 -1.44 -20.16 -24.61
C ARG A 44 -1.81 -18.68 -24.60
N ARG A 45 -3.03 -18.36 -24.17
CA ARG A 45 -3.46 -16.96 -24.04
C ARG A 45 -2.63 -16.22 -23.00
N PHE A 46 -2.36 -16.84 -21.85
CA PHE A 46 -1.62 -16.20 -20.77
C PHE A 46 -0.13 -15.97 -21.08
N LEU A 47 0.48 -16.82 -21.91
CA LEU A 47 1.87 -16.62 -22.37
C LEU A 47 2.08 -15.29 -23.15
N THR A 48 1.02 -14.71 -23.70
CA THR A 48 1.11 -13.51 -24.55
C THR A 48 0.27 -12.34 -24.02
N ALA A 49 -0.46 -12.52 -22.93
CA ALA A 49 -1.37 -11.51 -22.41
C ALA A 49 -0.60 -10.42 -21.64
N PRO A 50 -0.81 -9.13 -21.94
CA PRO A 50 -0.18 -8.03 -21.18
C PRO A 50 -0.56 -7.98 -19.69
N SER A 51 -1.67 -8.62 -19.33
CA SER A 51 -2.19 -8.71 -17.97
C SER A 51 -1.74 -9.99 -17.24
N ALA A 52 -0.73 -10.69 -17.76
CA ALA A 52 -0.22 -11.92 -17.19
C ALA A 52 1.31 -11.98 -17.32
N VAL A 53 1.96 -12.59 -16.33
CA VAL A 53 3.37 -12.97 -16.39
C VAL A 53 3.45 -14.46 -16.12
N SER A 54 4.03 -15.19 -17.07
CA SER A 54 4.36 -16.60 -16.94
C SER A 54 5.87 -16.76 -16.82
N ILE A 55 6.33 -17.48 -15.80
CA ILE A 55 7.75 -17.74 -15.55
C ILE A 55 7.94 -19.26 -15.49
N VAL A 56 8.98 -19.76 -16.16
CA VAL A 56 9.38 -21.16 -16.07
C VAL A 56 10.66 -21.30 -15.24
N ALA A 57 10.76 -22.41 -14.54
CA ALA A 57 11.98 -22.84 -13.87
C ALA A 57 12.62 -23.98 -14.67
N GLU A 58 13.83 -23.76 -15.15
CA GLU A 58 14.63 -24.78 -15.82
C GLU A 58 15.58 -25.44 -14.82
N LEU A 59 15.62 -26.77 -14.85
CA LEU A 59 16.63 -27.56 -14.16
C LEU A 59 17.20 -28.58 -15.15
N LYS A 60 18.54 -28.62 -15.30
CA LYS A 60 19.21 -29.46 -16.31
C LYS A 60 18.72 -29.22 -17.74
N ARG A 61 18.42 -27.95 -18.08
CA ARG A 61 17.86 -27.50 -19.39
C ARG A 61 16.47 -28.06 -19.72
N VAL A 62 15.77 -28.60 -18.73
CA VAL A 62 14.38 -29.05 -18.86
C VAL A 62 13.50 -28.11 -18.06
N VAL A 63 12.37 -27.69 -18.63
CA VAL A 63 11.34 -26.95 -17.89
C VAL A 63 10.76 -27.90 -16.83
N ALA A 64 11.00 -27.57 -15.57
CA ALA A 64 10.72 -28.42 -14.41
C ALA A 64 9.61 -27.85 -13.51
N GLY A 65 9.10 -26.66 -13.83
CA GLY A 65 8.00 -26.02 -13.15
C GLY A 65 7.67 -24.68 -13.78
N TYR A 66 6.50 -24.14 -13.43
CA TYR A 66 6.07 -22.84 -13.92
C TYR A 66 5.24 -22.11 -12.86
N THR A 67 5.13 -20.79 -13.01
CA THR A 67 4.18 -19.96 -12.29
C THR A 67 3.51 -18.97 -13.24
N LEU A 68 2.25 -18.66 -12.96
CA LEU A 68 1.42 -17.72 -13.69
C LEU A 68 0.84 -16.70 -12.72
N VAL A 69 1.21 -15.44 -12.93
CA VAL A 69 0.73 -14.29 -12.17
C VAL A 69 -0.21 -13.46 -13.03
N LEU A 70 -1.37 -13.10 -12.49
CA LEU A 70 -2.36 -12.27 -13.16
C LEU A 70 -2.47 -10.90 -12.53
N PHE A 71 -2.60 -9.90 -13.39
CA PHE A 71 -2.76 -8.49 -13.03
C PHE A 71 -4.14 -8.01 -13.43
N ARG A 72 -4.76 -7.22 -12.55
CA ARG A 72 -5.99 -6.50 -12.88
C ARG A 72 -5.63 -5.04 -13.15
N PRO A 73 -6.18 -4.42 -14.21
CA PRO A 73 -6.01 -2.99 -14.43
C PRO A 73 -6.39 -2.20 -13.17
N HIS A 74 -5.56 -1.21 -12.82
CA HIS A 74 -5.79 -0.34 -11.66
C HIS A 74 -5.85 -1.10 -10.32
N SER A 75 -5.12 -2.21 -10.16
CA SER A 75 -5.02 -2.96 -8.92
C SER A 75 -3.57 -3.01 -8.45
N ALA A 76 -3.31 -2.60 -7.20
CA ALA A 76 -2.02 -2.84 -6.55
C ALA A 76 -1.90 -4.25 -5.93
N THR A 77 -2.76 -5.18 -6.38
CA THR A 77 -2.77 -6.58 -5.97
C THR A 77 -2.63 -7.47 -7.19
N ALA A 78 -1.59 -8.31 -7.18
CA ALA A 78 -1.37 -9.40 -8.11
C ALA A 78 -2.01 -10.69 -7.59
N ARG A 79 -2.40 -11.57 -8.51
CA ARG A 79 -2.91 -12.90 -8.17
C ARG A 79 -1.91 -13.95 -8.64
N LEU A 80 -1.35 -14.73 -7.72
CA LEU A 80 -0.65 -15.97 -8.06
C LEU A 80 -1.74 -16.98 -8.47
N TYR A 81 -1.92 -17.13 -9.78
CA TYR A 81 -3.06 -17.84 -10.36
C TYR A 81 -2.79 -19.32 -10.52
N SER A 82 -1.57 -19.70 -10.92
CA SER A 82 -1.10 -21.08 -10.88
C SER A 82 0.38 -21.15 -10.55
N ILE A 83 0.77 -22.24 -9.90
CA ILE A 83 2.15 -22.62 -9.67
C ILE A 83 2.24 -24.13 -9.62
N ALA A 84 3.09 -24.70 -10.46
CA ALA A 84 3.27 -26.13 -10.55
C ALA A 84 4.75 -26.48 -10.65
N VAL A 85 5.11 -27.62 -10.06
CA VAL A 85 6.43 -28.23 -10.20
C VAL A 85 6.19 -29.64 -10.70
N ASP A 86 6.90 -30.01 -11.76
CA ASP A 86 6.86 -31.37 -12.28
C ASP A 86 7.16 -32.37 -11.13
N PRO A 87 6.32 -33.41 -10.94
CA PRO A 87 6.52 -34.42 -9.91
C PRO A 87 7.95 -34.98 -9.83
N ASP A 88 8.62 -35.17 -10.96
CA ASP A 88 9.96 -35.77 -11.05
C ASP A 88 11.07 -34.82 -10.58
N PHE A 89 10.75 -33.52 -10.46
CA PHE A 89 11.68 -32.47 -10.09
C PHE A 89 11.37 -31.84 -8.72
N ARG A 90 10.41 -32.40 -7.97
CA ARG A 90 10.09 -31.97 -6.60
C ARG A 90 11.32 -32.16 -5.67
N GLY A 91 11.33 -31.44 -4.55
CA GLY A 91 12.43 -31.51 -3.57
C GLY A 91 13.70 -30.73 -3.96
N HIS A 92 13.81 -30.20 -5.18
CA HIS A 92 14.99 -29.47 -5.65
C HIS A 92 14.97 -27.95 -5.34
N GLY A 93 13.93 -27.44 -4.68
CA GLY A 93 13.81 -26.00 -4.36
C GLY A 93 13.10 -25.16 -5.44
N ILE A 94 12.53 -25.79 -6.47
CA ILE A 94 11.83 -25.11 -7.59
C ILE A 94 10.61 -24.31 -7.11
N GLY A 95 9.76 -24.88 -6.26
CA GLY A 95 8.56 -24.20 -5.75
C GLY A 95 8.89 -22.87 -5.05
N PRO A 96 9.80 -22.84 -4.05
CA PRO A 96 10.30 -21.59 -3.47
C PRO A 96 10.85 -20.59 -4.49
N ALA A 97 11.63 -21.05 -5.47
CA ALA A 97 12.21 -20.19 -6.50
C ALA A 97 11.11 -19.54 -7.37
N LEU A 98 10.08 -20.31 -7.75
CA LEU A 98 8.93 -19.79 -8.51
C LEU A 98 8.08 -18.82 -7.70
N ILE A 99 7.87 -19.05 -6.38
CA ILE A 99 7.16 -18.09 -5.52
C ILE A 99 7.92 -16.77 -5.46
N ALA A 100 9.24 -16.81 -5.22
CA ALA A 100 10.06 -15.60 -5.19
C ALA A 100 10.03 -14.85 -6.54
N ALA A 101 10.07 -15.59 -7.66
CA ALA A 101 9.96 -15.01 -9.00
C ALA A 101 8.59 -14.35 -9.24
N ALA A 102 7.51 -14.98 -8.76
CA ALA A 102 6.17 -14.41 -8.84
C ALA A 102 6.04 -13.13 -7.99
N GLU A 103 6.61 -13.11 -6.78
CA GLU A 103 6.66 -11.92 -5.92
C GLU A 103 7.41 -10.77 -6.58
N GLU A 104 8.55 -11.04 -7.22
CA GLU A 104 9.31 -10.03 -7.96
C GLU A 104 8.53 -9.50 -9.16
N ALA A 105 7.93 -10.39 -9.96
CA ALA A 105 7.07 -9.97 -11.07
C ALA A 105 5.90 -9.10 -10.59
N ALA A 106 5.32 -9.38 -9.42
CA ALA A 106 4.31 -8.52 -8.84
C ALA A 106 4.84 -7.13 -8.47
N LEU A 107 6.04 -7.05 -7.90
CA LEU A 107 6.68 -5.76 -7.58
C LEU A 107 7.01 -4.95 -8.85
N GLU A 108 7.49 -5.58 -9.90
CA GLU A 108 7.76 -4.94 -11.21
C GLU A 108 6.49 -4.37 -11.85
N HIS A 109 5.35 -5.02 -11.60
CA HIS A 109 4.02 -4.56 -12.01
C HIS A 109 3.32 -3.64 -10.99
N ASP A 110 4.11 -2.96 -10.13
CA ASP A 110 3.62 -1.99 -9.15
C ASP A 110 2.55 -2.56 -8.19
N CYS A 111 2.57 -3.87 -7.93
CA CYS A 111 1.71 -4.51 -6.95
C CYS A 111 2.42 -4.63 -5.59
N ILE A 112 1.75 -4.19 -4.53
CA ILE A 112 2.23 -4.27 -3.13
C ILE A 112 1.56 -5.41 -2.35
N TRP A 113 0.66 -6.14 -2.99
CA TRP A 113 0.02 -7.33 -2.44
C TRP A 113 0.05 -8.46 -3.46
N MET A 114 0.31 -9.67 -2.98
CA MET A 114 0.04 -10.89 -3.74
C MET A 114 -1.03 -11.69 -3.02
N ARG A 115 -2.00 -12.19 -3.78
CA ARG A 115 -3.06 -13.08 -3.28
C ARG A 115 -3.09 -14.39 -4.04
N LEU A 116 -3.54 -15.43 -3.36
CA LEU A 116 -3.74 -16.75 -3.93
C LEU A 116 -4.91 -17.47 -3.29
N GLU A 117 -5.39 -18.48 -3.99
CA GLU A 117 -6.33 -19.47 -3.52
C GLU A 117 -5.61 -20.83 -3.45
N VAL A 118 -5.82 -21.58 -2.37
CA VAL A 118 -5.27 -22.93 -2.21
C VAL A 118 -6.34 -23.85 -1.63
N HIS A 119 -6.44 -25.07 -2.16
CA HIS A 119 -7.40 -26.06 -1.68
C HIS A 119 -7.14 -26.35 -0.20
N GLU A 120 -8.20 -26.38 0.63
CA GLU A 120 -8.05 -26.49 2.08
C GLU A 120 -7.33 -27.77 2.54
N ASN A 121 -7.40 -28.83 1.73
CA ASN A 121 -6.72 -30.10 1.96
C ASN A 121 -5.27 -30.16 1.40
N ASN A 122 -4.79 -29.14 0.69
CA ASN A 122 -3.42 -29.11 0.13
C ASN A 122 -2.40 -28.65 1.19
N SER A 123 -2.23 -29.49 2.21
CA SER A 123 -1.30 -29.24 3.34
C SER A 123 0.13 -28.89 2.89
N PRO A 124 0.72 -29.55 1.87
CA PRO A 124 2.06 -29.19 1.38
C PRO A 124 2.16 -27.76 0.83
N ALA A 125 1.19 -27.34 0.00
CA ALA A 125 1.18 -25.99 -0.57
C ALA A 125 0.90 -24.93 0.51
N ILE A 126 -0.07 -25.19 1.41
CA ILE A 126 -0.38 -24.29 2.54
C ILE A 126 0.87 -24.06 3.41
N ALA A 127 1.60 -25.12 3.76
CA ALA A 127 2.83 -25.01 4.53
C ALA A 127 3.91 -24.22 3.77
N ARG A 128 3.99 -24.38 2.45
CA ARG A 128 4.92 -23.61 1.60
C ARG A 128 4.59 -22.13 1.60
N TYR A 129 3.32 -21.76 1.42
CA TYR A 129 2.89 -20.36 1.42
C TYR A 129 3.10 -19.71 2.78
N ARG A 130 2.81 -20.41 3.88
CA ARG A 130 3.10 -19.92 5.24
C ARG A 130 4.60 -19.66 5.46
N LYS A 131 5.46 -20.55 4.97
CA LYS A 131 6.93 -20.36 5.01
C LYS A 131 7.41 -19.17 4.16
N ALA A 132 6.64 -18.79 3.15
CA ALA A 132 6.88 -17.60 2.34
C ALA A 132 6.15 -16.35 2.87
N ASP A 133 5.70 -16.37 4.13
CA ASP A 133 5.00 -15.27 4.83
C ASP A 133 3.61 -14.90 4.32
N PHE A 134 2.97 -15.77 3.52
CA PHE A 134 1.55 -15.62 3.23
C PHE A 134 0.71 -15.94 4.45
N ARG A 135 -0.30 -15.10 4.68
CA ARG A 135 -1.26 -15.24 5.78
C ARG A 135 -2.66 -15.49 5.23
N GLN A 136 -3.40 -16.38 5.87
CA GLN A 136 -4.80 -16.60 5.53
C GLN A 136 -5.65 -15.40 5.99
N PHE A 137 -6.49 -14.87 5.11
CA PHE A 137 -7.42 -13.77 5.44
C PHE A 137 -8.88 -14.12 5.18
N GLY A 138 -9.16 -15.31 4.62
CA GLY A 138 -10.51 -15.76 4.35
C GLY A 138 -10.58 -17.22 3.92
N ARG A 139 -11.82 -17.70 3.75
CA ARG A 139 -12.16 -19.02 3.21
C ARG A 139 -13.34 -18.85 2.26
N ARG A 140 -13.32 -19.53 1.12
CA ARG A 140 -14.38 -19.51 0.11
C ARG A 140 -14.89 -20.94 -0.13
N PRO A 141 -16.05 -21.31 0.43
CA PRO A 141 -16.67 -22.61 0.19
C PRO A 141 -17.04 -22.84 -1.27
N GLY A 142 -17.05 -24.09 -1.74
CA GLY A 142 -17.51 -24.47 -3.08
C GLY A 142 -16.70 -23.83 -4.21
N TYR A 143 -15.39 -23.66 -4.00
CA TYR A 143 -14.54 -22.92 -4.94
C TYR A 143 -13.95 -23.82 -6.04
N TYR A 144 -13.54 -25.04 -5.67
CA TYR A 144 -12.94 -26.01 -6.58
C TYR A 144 -14.00 -26.92 -7.22
N GLU A 145 -13.63 -27.63 -8.28
CA GLU A 145 -14.54 -28.52 -9.03
C GLU A 145 -15.14 -29.64 -8.15
N ASP A 146 -14.39 -30.09 -7.14
CA ASP A 146 -14.83 -31.06 -6.14
C ASP A 146 -15.74 -30.46 -5.04
N HIS A 147 -16.17 -29.21 -5.21
CA HIS A 147 -16.89 -28.40 -4.23
C HIS A 147 -16.12 -28.11 -2.92
N GLY A 148 -14.82 -28.41 -2.88
CA GLY A 148 -13.92 -28.08 -1.78
C GLY A 148 -13.74 -26.58 -1.59
N ALA A 149 -13.40 -26.17 -0.37
CA ALA A 149 -13.18 -24.75 -0.08
C ALA A 149 -11.76 -24.31 -0.44
N ALA A 150 -11.65 -23.07 -0.91
CA ALA A 150 -10.37 -22.37 -1.00
C ALA A 150 -10.05 -21.61 0.28
N LEU A 151 -8.84 -21.78 0.77
CA LEU A 151 -8.23 -20.83 1.70
C LEU A 151 -7.71 -19.64 0.87
N LEU A 152 -8.09 -18.43 1.28
CA LEU A 152 -7.64 -17.18 0.66
C LEU A 152 -6.42 -16.69 1.44
N MET A 153 -5.27 -16.63 0.78
CA MET A 153 -4.02 -16.18 1.40
C MET A 153 -3.49 -14.91 0.75
N GLU A 154 -2.85 -14.05 1.54
CA GLU A 154 -2.23 -12.80 1.07
C GLU A 154 -0.87 -12.56 1.71
N LYS A 155 0.01 -11.91 0.95
CA LYS A 155 1.30 -11.38 1.42
C LYS A 155 1.42 -9.93 0.99
N ARG A 156 1.83 -9.05 1.91
CA ARG A 156 2.26 -7.69 1.57
C ARG A 156 3.68 -7.78 1.03
N LEU A 157 3.87 -7.35 -0.22
CA LEU A 157 5.19 -7.30 -0.83
C LEU A 157 5.88 -6.01 -0.40
N GLN A 158 7.17 -6.12 -0.08
CA GLN A 158 8.01 -4.98 0.24
C GLN A 158 9.30 -5.14 -0.54
N ARG A 159 9.60 -4.13 -1.37
CA ARG A 159 10.93 -3.98 -1.94
C ARG A 159 11.84 -3.36 -0.88
N GLU A 160 13.12 -3.66 -0.92
CA GLU A 160 14.08 -2.89 -0.13
C GLU A 160 14.15 -1.47 -0.68
N ILE A 161 13.50 -0.54 0.03
CA ILE A 161 13.47 0.88 -0.33
C ILE A 161 14.40 1.61 0.64
N HIS A 162 15.50 2.15 0.13
CA HIS A 162 16.55 2.75 0.94
C HIS A 162 16.07 4.00 1.69
N GLY A 163 15.21 4.80 1.06
CA GLY A 163 14.61 6.00 1.62
C GLY A 163 13.74 5.75 2.84
N LEU A 164 13.29 4.50 3.07
CA LEU A 164 12.59 4.13 4.31
C LEU A 164 13.55 4.06 5.51
N LYS A 165 14.85 3.76 5.29
CA LYS A 165 15.86 3.72 6.36
C LYS A 165 16.17 5.11 6.91
N THR A 166 16.00 6.14 6.09
CA THR A 166 16.20 7.56 6.44
C THR A 166 14.86 8.28 6.67
N ALA A 167 13.79 7.54 6.93
CA ALA A 167 12.47 8.13 7.14
C ALA A 167 12.49 9.12 8.34
N PRO A 168 11.72 10.22 8.27
CA PRO A 168 11.57 11.11 9.41
C PRO A 168 10.97 10.40 10.63
N PRO A 169 11.03 10.99 11.83
CA PRO A 169 10.46 10.38 13.02
C PRO A 169 8.98 10.06 12.86
N TYR A 170 8.61 8.79 13.05
CA TYR A 170 7.23 8.32 13.00
C TYR A 170 6.48 8.58 14.31
N ARG A 171 5.18 8.86 14.23
CA ARG A 171 4.24 8.93 15.35
C ARG A 171 2.92 8.25 14.99
N HIS A 172 2.53 7.26 15.79
CA HIS A 172 1.22 6.62 15.72
C HIS A 172 0.17 7.51 16.40
N GLN A 173 -1.04 7.55 15.86
CA GLN A 173 -2.15 8.30 16.46
C GLN A 173 -2.69 7.58 17.70
N THR A 174 -3.02 8.31 18.76
CA THR A 174 -3.55 7.68 19.99
C THR A 174 -5.07 7.50 19.96
N THR A 175 -5.76 8.09 18.97
CA THR A 175 -7.21 7.95 18.80
C THR A 175 -7.63 7.80 17.33
N ASP A 176 -8.82 7.25 17.09
CA ASP A 176 -9.33 7.01 15.72
C ASP A 176 -9.62 8.28 14.90
N PHE A 177 -9.42 9.48 15.47
CA PHE A 177 -9.78 10.76 14.87
C PHE A 177 -8.64 11.78 14.81
N THR A 178 -7.42 11.38 15.15
CA THR A 178 -6.23 12.26 15.29
C THR A 178 -5.17 12.05 14.20
N CYS A 179 -5.50 11.41 13.09
CA CYS A 179 -4.56 11.18 11.98
C CYS A 179 -3.88 12.47 11.46
N GLY A 180 -4.64 13.56 11.29
CA GLY A 180 -4.10 14.86 10.89
C GLY A 180 -3.12 15.45 11.92
N PRO A 181 -3.52 15.57 13.21
CA PRO A 181 -2.64 15.93 14.32
C PRO A 181 -1.37 15.10 14.41
N ALA A 182 -1.45 13.77 14.28
CA ALA A 182 -0.30 12.88 14.29
C ALA A 182 0.64 13.17 13.09
N CYS A 183 0.10 13.40 11.89
CA CYS A 183 0.88 13.85 10.73
C CYS A 183 1.60 15.17 10.98
N LEU A 184 0.94 16.12 11.64
CA LEU A 184 1.54 17.42 11.97
C LEU A 184 2.62 17.28 13.05
N MET A 185 2.47 16.38 14.01
CA MET A 185 3.54 16.03 14.94
C MET A 185 4.77 15.45 14.21
N MET A 186 4.56 14.55 13.23
CA MET A 186 5.64 14.04 12.38
C MET A 186 6.32 15.17 11.59
N ALA A 187 5.55 16.11 11.04
CA ALA A 187 6.09 17.29 10.36
C ALA A 187 6.93 18.19 11.29
N LEU A 188 6.51 18.39 12.54
CA LEU A 188 7.26 19.16 13.52
C LEU A 188 8.59 18.48 13.90
N ALA A 189 8.58 17.17 14.11
CA ALA A 189 9.80 16.39 14.39
C ALA A 189 10.73 16.29 13.17
N TRP A 190 10.18 16.28 11.96
CA TRP A 190 10.94 16.35 10.71
C TRP A 190 11.62 17.71 10.53
N ALA A 191 10.92 18.80 10.86
CA ALA A 191 11.45 20.15 10.74
C ALA A 191 12.60 20.40 11.72
N GLU A 192 12.45 19.93 12.95
CA GLU A 192 13.39 20.11 14.06
C GLU A 192 13.73 18.74 14.70
N PRO A 193 14.75 18.03 14.18
CA PRO A 193 15.19 16.75 14.73
C PRO A 193 15.57 16.89 16.21
N GLY A 194 15.08 15.98 17.05
CA GLY A 194 15.30 16.01 18.50
C GLY A 194 14.26 16.82 19.28
N ARG A 195 13.32 17.51 18.61
CA ARG A 195 12.20 18.18 19.27
C ARG A 195 11.40 17.20 20.13
N ARG A 196 11.27 17.52 21.42
CA ARG A 196 10.41 16.77 22.34
C ARG A 196 8.95 17.05 22.00
N LEU A 197 8.21 16.00 21.69
CA LEU A 197 6.78 16.05 21.41
C LEU A 197 6.01 15.52 22.62
N GLU A 198 5.45 16.42 23.41
CA GLU A 198 4.61 16.06 24.56
C GLU A 198 3.36 15.28 24.11
N PRO A 199 2.92 14.23 24.83
CA PRO A 199 1.71 13.48 24.46
C PRO A 199 0.47 14.37 24.29
N GLY A 200 0.31 15.38 25.14
CA GLY A 200 -0.81 16.33 25.06
C GLY A 200 -0.81 17.22 23.80
N LEU A 201 0.27 17.24 23.01
CA LEU A 201 0.34 18.02 21.78
C LEU A 201 -0.67 17.53 20.73
N GLU A 202 -0.88 16.22 20.63
CA GLU A 202 -1.83 15.62 19.69
C GLU A 202 -3.23 16.20 19.87
N PHE A 203 -3.71 16.26 21.10
CA PHE A 203 -5.04 16.78 21.44
C PHE A 203 -5.13 18.31 21.29
N ARG A 204 -4.03 19.04 21.54
CA ARG A 204 -3.99 20.50 21.28
C ARG A 204 -4.11 20.77 19.78
N LEU A 205 -3.35 20.05 18.96
CA LEU A 205 -3.43 20.14 17.51
C LEU A 205 -4.81 19.75 16.99
N TRP A 206 -5.41 18.69 17.54
CA TRP A 206 -6.78 18.31 17.20
C TRP A 206 -7.77 19.43 17.55
N ARG A 207 -7.72 19.99 18.76
CA ARG A 207 -8.61 21.10 19.17
C ARG A 207 -8.49 22.33 18.29
N GLU A 208 -7.30 22.60 17.76
CA GLU A 208 -7.04 23.74 16.86
C GLU A 208 -7.48 23.46 15.41
N ALA A 209 -7.36 22.22 14.94
CA ALA A 209 -7.57 21.87 13.53
C ALA A 209 -8.91 21.16 13.25
N THR A 210 -9.65 20.74 14.28
CA THR A 210 -10.90 19.99 14.13
C THR A 210 -12.04 20.86 13.61
N THR A 211 -12.81 20.32 12.68
CA THR A 211 -13.97 21.04 12.12
C THR A 211 -15.21 20.96 13.02
N ILE A 212 -15.28 19.96 13.91
CA ILE A 212 -16.30 19.78 14.96
C ILE A 212 -15.97 18.51 15.79
N PHE A 213 -16.36 18.45 17.07
CA PHE A 213 -16.39 17.19 17.84
C PHE A 213 -17.71 16.45 17.59
N MET A 214 -17.64 15.17 17.18
CA MET A 214 -18.84 14.34 16.97
C MET A 214 -18.82 13.14 17.91
N THR A 215 -19.95 12.89 18.59
CA THR A 215 -20.17 11.68 19.40
C THR A 215 -20.30 10.40 18.56
N ALA A 216 -20.62 10.55 17.27
CA ALA A 216 -20.57 9.51 16.24
C ALA A 216 -20.40 10.21 14.88
N GLY A 217 -19.50 9.73 14.01
CA GLY A 217 -19.12 10.37 12.73
C GLY A 217 -17.71 10.97 12.76
N HIS A 218 -17.24 11.52 11.63
CA HIS A 218 -15.86 12.01 11.50
C HIS A 218 -15.69 13.38 12.16
N GLY A 219 -15.22 13.41 13.42
CA GLY A 219 -14.72 14.62 14.11
C GLY A 219 -13.30 15.02 13.68
N GLY A 220 -13.03 14.92 12.38
CA GLY A 220 -11.69 15.02 11.80
C GLY A 220 -11.25 16.46 11.50
N CYS A 221 -9.95 16.61 11.26
CA CYS A 221 -9.33 17.88 10.91
C CYS A 221 -9.49 18.20 9.41
N GLY A 222 -9.79 19.47 9.12
CA GLY A 222 -9.82 19.99 7.75
C GLY A 222 -8.45 20.49 7.29
N PRO A 223 -8.24 20.67 5.97
CA PRO A 223 -6.95 21.11 5.43
C PRO A 223 -6.51 22.49 5.97
N TYR A 224 -7.44 23.45 6.04
CA TYR A 224 -7.14 24.80 6.53
C TYR A 224 -6.81 24.81 8.02
N GLY A 225 -7.58 24.08 8.85
CA GLY A 225 -7.29 23.97 10.28
C GLY A 225 -5.91 23.36 10.56
N LEU A 226 -5.52 22.33 9.81
CA LEU A 226 -4.16 21.76 9.89
C LEU A 226 -3.09 22.78 9.46
N ALA A 227 -3.35 23.57 8.43
CA ALA A 227 -2.40 24.55 7.92
C ALA A 227 -2.20 25.70 8.91
N VAL A 228 -3.29 26.23 9.47
CA VAL A 228 -3.24 27.23 10.54
C VAL A 228 -2.44 26.72 11.74
N ALA A 229 -2.74 25.51 12.21
CA ALA A 229 -2.02 24.90 13.34
C ALA A 229 -0.52 24.69 13.05
N ALA A 230 -0.16 24.37 11.80
CA ALA A 230 1.23 24.26 11.35
C ALA A 230 1.93 25.62 11.34
N LYS A 231 1.30 26.65 10.74
CA LYS A 231 1.84 28.01 10.63
C LYS A 231 2.13 28.63 12.00
N ARG A 232 1.20 28.49 12.95
CA ARG A 232 1.36 28.94 14.34
C ARG A 232 2.56 28.31 15.07
N ARG A 233 3.12 27.22 14.54
CA ARG A 233 4.28 26.50 15.12
C ARG A 233 5.56 26.68 14.30
N GLY A 234 5.61 27.68 13.43
CA GLY A 234 6.82 28.03 12.66
C GLY A 234 7.05 27.20 11.40
N LEU A 235 6.08 26.37 11.00
CA LEU A 235 6.11 25.70 9.70
C LEU A 235 5.55 26.63 8.61
N HIS A 236 5.89 26.33 7.36
CA HIS A 236 5.42 27.10 6.20
C HIS A 236 4.54 26.20 5.32
N PRO A 237 3.24 26.09 5.64
CA PRO A 237 2.31 25.27 4.89
C PRO A 237 1.82 25.99 3.62
N GLU A 238 1.47 25.21 2.62
CA GLU A 238 0.65 25.60 1.47
C GLU A 238 -0.49 24.60 1.33
N VAL A 239 -1.70 25.08 1.08
CA VAL A 239 -2.89 24.24 0.94
C VAL A 239 -3.16 23.97 -0.55
N TYR A 240 -3.26 22.70 -0.92
CA TYR A 240 -3.72 22.26 -2.24
C TYR A 240 -5.08 21.62 -2.09
N ILE A 241 -6.08 22.16 -2.77
CA ILE A 241 -7.43 21.61 -2.74
C ILE A 241 -8.14 21.81 -4.08
N ASN A 242 -8.66 20.73 -4.65
CA ASN A 242 -9.18 20.74 -6.01
C ASN A 242 -10.58 21.32 -6.17
N ARG A 243 -11.27 21.62 -5.06
CA ARG A 243 -12.65 22.11 -5.08
C ARG A 243 -12.92 23.03 -3.88
N PRO A 244 -13.84 24.00 -4.01
CA PRO A 244 -14.28 24.80 -2.88
C PRO A 244 -14.99 23.93 -1.83
N GLY A 245 -14.97 24.39 -0.57
CA GLY A 245 -15.70 23.76 0.52
C GLY A 245 -17.18 24.15 0.52
N PRO A 246 -17.95 23.70 1.52
CA PRO A 246 -17.55 22.93 2.70
C PRO A 246 -17.27 21.43 2.41
N TYR A 247 -16.45 20.79 3.25
CA TYR A 247 -16.02 19.40 3.08
C TYR A 247 -16.66 18.47 4.12
N PHE A 248 -16.81 17.19 3.76
CA PHE A 248 -17.23 16.09 4.64
C PHE A 248 -18.62 16.19 5.26
N LEU A 249 -19.47 17.11 4.79
CA LEU A 249 -20.82 17.30 5.33
C LEU A 249 -21.72 16.06 5.18
N ASP A 250 -21.49 15.25 4.15
CA ASP A 250 -22.25 14.02 3.88
C ASP A 250 -22.08 12.96 4.99
N THR A 251 -21.04 13.10 5.81
CA THR A 251 -20.80 12.21 6.96
C THR A 251 -21.65 12.58 8.18
N VAL A 252 -22.41 13.66 8.10
CA VAL A 252 -23.16 14.25 9.21
C VAL A 252 -24.63 14.31 8.84
N GLN A 253 -25.50 13.70 9.65
CA GLN A 253 -26.95 13.68 9.39
C GLN A 253 -27.69 14.90 9.94
N SER A 254 -27.15 15.53 10.98
CA SER A 254 -27.79 16.65 11.68
C SER A 254 -27.47 17.99 11.02
N GLU A 255 -28.50 18.75 10.64
CA GLU A 255 -28.32 20.07 10.01
C GLU A 255 -27.67 21.08 10.95
N SER A 256 -27.96 21.04 12.25
CA SER A 256 -27.28 21.90 13.22
C SER A 256 -25.77 21.61 13.28
N LYS A 257 -25.37 20.34 13.25
CA LYS A 257 -23.96 19.93 13.16
C LYS A 257 -23.33 20.35 11.82
N ARG A 258 -24.03 20.18 10.70
CA ARG A 258 -23.56 20.68 9.39
C ARG A 258 -23.35 22.19 9.39
N ARG A 259 -24.27 22.96 9.99
CA ARG A 259 -24.13 24.41 10.15
C ARG A 259 -22.87 24.79 10.92
N VAL A 260 -22.59 24.12 12.04
CA VAL A 260 -21.35 24.33 12.81
C VAL A 260 -20.12 24.05 11.95
N MET A 261 -20.09 22.90 11.25
CA MET A 261 -18.96 22.57 10.36
C MET A 261 -18.76 23.62 9.25
N ARG A 262 -19.84 24.13 8.64
CA ARG A 262 -19.73 25.18 7.60
C ARG A 262 -19.09 26.45 8.16
N LEU A 263 -19.54 26.90 9.33
CA LEU A 263 -19.01 28.10 9.99
C LEU A 263 -17.55 27.90 10.40
N THR A 264 -17.22 26.79 11.06
CA THR A 264 -15.85 26.47 11.47
C THR A 264 -14.90 26.37 10.28
N GLN A 265 -15.30 25.72 9.18
CA GLN A 265 -14.47 25.65 7.98
C GLN A 265 -14.32 27.00 7.26
N ALA A 266 -15.32 27.87 7.33
CA ALA A 266 -15.22 29.23 6.81
C ALA A 266 -14.24 30.07 7.64
N ASP A 267 -14.34 30.00 8.98
CA ASP A 267 -13.46 30.70 9.92
C ASP A 267 -11.99 30.27 9.75
N MET A 268 -11.72 28.96 9.70
CA MET A 268 -10.37 28.43 9.45
C MET A 268 -9.76 28.89 8.12
N ARG A 269 -10.59 29.12 7.10
CA ARG A 269 -10.14 29.63 5.81
C ARG A 269 -9.76 31.10 5.89
N HIS A 270 -10.61 31.92 6.53
CA HIS A 270 -10.29 33.33 6.77
C HIS A 270 -9.03 33.47 7.62
N GLU A 271 -8.85 32.61 8.62
CA GLU A 271 -7.62 32.63 9.42
C GLU A 271 -6.39 32.23 8.59
N ALA A 272 -6.50 31.21 7.73
CA ALA A 272 -5.42 30.85 6.82
C ALA A 272 -5.02 32.01 5.89
N GLU A 273 -6.01 32.74 5.36
CA GLU A 273 -5.80 33.94 4.56
C GLU A 273 -5.13 35.06 5.38
N ALA A 274 -5.60 35.33 6.59
CA ALA A 274 -5.02 36.34 7.49
C ALA A 274 -3.57 36.01 7.88
N LEU A 275 -3.21 34.73 7.97
CA LEU A 275 -1.85 34.25 8.22
C LEU A 275 -0.98 34.17 6.95
N GLY A 276 -1.53 34.55 5.79
CA GLY A 276 -0.83 34.55 4.50
C GLY A 276 -0.43 33.14 4.03
N ILE A 277 -1.26 32.12 4.30
CA ILE A 277 -1.02 30.74 3.86
C ILE A 277 -1.43 30.60 2.39
N PRO A 278 -0.50 30.27 1.47
CA PRO A 278 -0.85 30.09 0.06
C PRO A 278 -1.85 28.95 -0.13
N THR A 279 -2.88 29.21 -0.94
CA THR A 279 -3.92 28.24 -1.27
C THR A 279 -4.03 28.07 -2.77
N HIS A 280 -3.92 26.83 -3.23
CA HIS A 280 -3.97 26.44 -4.63
C HIS A 280 -5.28 25.69 -4.89
N ALA A 281 -6.11 26.22 -5.79
CA ALA A 281 -7.39 25.63 -6.20
C ALA A 281 -7.22 24.46 -7.18
N THR A 282 -6.23 23.60 -6.93
CA THR A 282 -5.91 22.42 -7.73
C THR A 282 -5.48 21.26 -6.83
N ALA A 283 -5.56 20.03 -7.37
CA ALA A 283 -5.03 18.89 -6.66
C ALA A 283 -3.49 18.85 -6.74
N LEU A 284 -2.84 18.37 -5.68
CA LEU A 284 -1.42 18.08 -5.70
C LEU A 284 -1.15 16.88 -6.62
N GLY A 285 -0.60 17.14 -7.81
CA GLY A 285 -0.28 16.12 -8.82
C GLY A 285 1.09 15.48 -8.59
N LYS A 286 1.37 14.36 -9.28
CA LYS A 286 2.66 13.66 -9.19
C LYS A 286 3.87 14.56 -9.45
N ALA A 287 3.84 15.36 -10.52
CA ALA A 287 4.96 16.23 -10.88
C ALA A 287 5.26 17.27 -9.79
N GLU A 288 4.22 17.87 -9.19
CA GLU A 288 4.38 18.78 -8.05
C GLU A 288 4.95 18.05 -6.84
N LEU A 289 4.39 16.88 -6.52
CA LEU A 289 4.80 16.10 -5.35
C LEU A 289 6.27 15.68 -5.43
N LEU A 290 6.74 15.28 -6.61
CA LEU A 290 8.16 15.01 -6.87
C LEU A 290 9.03 16.24 -6.61
N ARG A 291 8.66 17.39 -7.19
CA ARG A 291 9.42 18.64 -7.02
C ARG A 291 9.54 19.06 -5.56
N ILE A 292 8.46 18.97 -4.78
CA ILE A 292 8.53 19.36 -3.36
C ILE A 292 9.46 18.42 -2.57
N PHE A 293 9.43 17.12 -2.84
CA PHE A 293 10.30 16.14 -2.18
C PHE A 293 11.76 16.36 -2.55
N ASP A 294 12.05 16.71 -3.81
CA ASP A 294 13.41 17.05 -4.26
C ASP A 294 13.96 18.32 -3.59
N THR A 295 13.09 19.26 -3.22
CA THR A 295 13.48 20.42 -2.38
C THR A 295 13.57 20.10 -0.88
N GLY A 296 13.31 18.84 -0.51
CA GLY A 296 13.30 18.37 0.87
C GLY A 296 12.02 18.70 1.64
N ALA A 297 10.99 19.28 1.04
CA ALA A 297 9.70 19.51 1.69
C ALA A 297 8.94 18.19 1.89
N VAL A 298 7.93 18.20 2.77
CA VAL A 298 7.06 17.05 3.04
C VAL A 298 5.60 17.41 2.78
N ALA A 299 4.71 16.41 2.77
CA ALA A 299 3.28 16.63 2.56
C ALA A 299 2.41 15.85 3.54
N ILE A 300 1.29 16.46 3.95
CA ILE A 300 0.19 15.78 4.63
C ILE A 300 -0.93 15.61 3.59
N VAL A 301 -1.27 14.38 3.24
CA VAL A 301 -2.12 14.08 2.09
C VAL A 301 -3.40 13.36 2.54
N LEU A 302 -4.55 13.86 2.08
CA LEU A 302 -5.83 13.20 2.30
C LEU A 302 -5.92 11.96 1.39
N VAL A 303 -6.23 10.82 1.99
CA VAL A 303 -6.46 9.56 1.28
C VAL A 303 -7.78 8.92 1.69
N SER A 304 -8.32 8.07 0.82
CA SER A 304 -9.42 7.16 1.15
C SER A 304 -8.87 5.92 1.84
N GLY A 305 -9.23 5.69 3.10
CA GLY A 305 -8.75 4.56 3.91
C GLY A 305 -9.12 3.15 3.42
N TYR A 306 -9.75 3.00 2.24
CA TYR A 306 -10.22 1.70 1.77
C TYR A 306 -9.09 0.68 1.55
N GLN A 307 -7.94 1.13 1.04
CA GLN A 307 -6.79 0.26 0.75
C GLN A 307 -5.89 0.00 1.95
N LEU A 308 -5.97 0.83 3.00
CA LEU A 308 -5.12 0.76 4.20
C LEU A 308 -5.86 0.22 5.43
N LEU A 309 -7.10 0.66 5.63
CA LEU A 309 -7.92 0.39 6.82
C LEU A 309 -9.13 -0.50 6.52
N ARG A 310 -9.35 -0.90 5.24
CA ARG A 310 -10.53 -1.61 4.76
C ARG A 310 -11.86 -0.89 5.09
N ARG A 311 -11.81 0.44 5.31
CA ARG A 311 -12.98 1.31 5.57
C ARG A 311 -12.87 2.59 4.73
N ARG A 312 -13.96 3.02 4.10
CA ARG A 312 -14.02 4.26 3.30
C ARG A 312 -14.15 5.50 4.21
N ILE A 313 -13.10 5.79 4.96
CA ILE A 313 -13.03 6.98 5.83
C ILE A 313 -11.97 7.96 5.31
N PRO A 314 -12.17 9.28 5.45
CA PRO A 314 -11.14 10.27 5.13
C PRO A 314 -9.99 10.10 6.12
N HIS A 315 -8.78 9.99 5.62
CA HIS A 315 -7.59 9.70 6.42
C HIS A 315 -6.43 10.57 5.96
N TRP A 316 -5.65 11.11 6.90
CA TRP A 316 -4.45 11.88 6.60
C TRP A 316 -3.23 10.99 6.76
N VAL A 317 -2.36 11.00 5.75
CA VAL A 317 -1.05 10.34 5.80
C VAL A 317 0.07 11.35 5.61
N PHE A 318 1.25 11.04 6.14
CA PHE A 318 2.43 11.89 6.04
C PHE A 318 3.37 11.35 4.97
N ALA A 319 3.39 11.99 3.80
CA ALA A 319 4.26 11.65 2.69
C ALA A 319 5.55 12.47 2.77
N PHE A 320 6.69 11.81 2.78
CA PHE A 320 7.97 12.45 3.13
C PHE A 320 9.07 12.32 2.08
N GLY A 321 8.79 11.64 0.97
CA GLY A 321 9.77 11.47 -0.10
C GLY A 321 9.29 10.54 -1.19
N HIS A 322 10.20 10.26 -2.12
CA HIS A 322 10.01 9.27 -3.18
C HIS A 322 11.30 8.48 -3.43
N GLU A 323 11.15 7.28 -3.96
CA GLU A 323 12.27 6.48 -4.47
C GLU A 323 11.78 5.68 -5.70
N GLY A 324 12.40 5.94 -6.86
CA GLY A 324 12.00 5.32 -8.12
C GLY A 324 10.53 5.56 -8.45
N ARG A 325 9.70 4.51 -8.40
CA ARG A 325 8.26 4.57 -8.72
C ARG A 325 7.36 4.67 -7.48
N TYR A 326 7.93 4.90 -6.31
CA TYR A 326 7.20 4.87 -5.05
C TYR A 326 7.19 6.22 -4.33
N VAL A 327 6.09 6.50 -3.64
CA VAL A 327 5.94 7.55 -2.63
C VAL A 327 6.19 6.93 -1.26
N LEU A 328 6.98 7.58 -0.43
CA LEU A 328 7.30 7.13 0.93
C LEU A 328 6.36 7.79 1.92
N VAL A 329 5.70 6.97 2.74
CA VAL A 329 4.56 7.39 3.55
C VAL A 329 4.67 6.82 4.97
N HIS A 330 4.37 7.67 5.95
CA HIS A 330 3.97 7.28 7.29
C HIS A 330 2.46 7.26 7.40
N ASP A 331 1.91 6.15 7.89
CA ASP A 331 0.49 5.99 8.18
C ASP A 331 0.23 6.04 9.68
N PRO A 332 -0.33 7.14 10.20
CA PRO A 332 -0.54 7.28 11.64
C PRO A 332 -1.58 6.30 12.18
N ALA A 333 -2.41 5.68 11.35
CA ALA A 333 -3.44 4.71 11.74
C ALA A 333 -3.04 3.25 11.44
N ALA A 334 -1.75 2.96 11.23
CA ALA A 334 -1.29 1.60 11.02
C ALA A 334 -1.77 0.68 12.16
N LYS A 335 -2.34 -0.49 11.81
CA LYS A 335 -2.90 -1.43 12.79
C LYS A 335 -1.82 -1.90 13.76
N ARG A 336 -2.09 -1.78 15.06
CA ARG A 336 -1.31 -2.35 16.16
C ARG A 336 -2.08 -3.50 16.83
N ASN A 337 -1.37 -4.43 17.46
CA ASN A 337 -1.98 -5.49 18.28
C ASN A 337 -2.33 -4.96 19.68
N ASP A 338 -2.94 -5.80 20.51
CA ASP A 338 -3.36 -5.45 21.89
C ASP A 338 -2.20 -5.06 22.82
N ARG A 339 -0.94 -5.16 22.37
CA ARG A 339 0.28 -4.72 23.07
C ARG A 339 0.92 -3.50 22.41
N ASP A 340 0.17 -2.76 21.59
CA ASP A 340 0.62 -1.62 20.79
C ASP A 340 1.78 -1.92 19.83
N ILE A 341 1.98 -3.17 19.40
CA ILE A 341 3.00 -3.52 18.39
C ILE A 341 2.36 -3.47 17.00
N ALA A 342 2.98 -2.78 16.05
CA ALA A 342 2.48 -2.67 14.68
C ALA A 342 2.36 -4.05 14.01
N ILE A 343 1.15 -4.41 13.59
CA ILE A 343 0.85 -5.62 12.80
C ILE A 343 0.99 -5.32 11.30
N ALA A 344 0.90 -4.04 10.92
CA ALA A 344 1.14 -3.53 9.58
C ALA A 344 2.34 -2.57 9.60
N ALA A 345 3.02 -2.43 8.46
CA ALA A 345 4.09 -1.45 8.32
C ALA A 345 3.55 -0.04 8.55
N GLU A 346 4.18 0.68 9.47
CA GLU A 346 3.87 2.07 9.85
C GLU A 346 4.44 3.07 8.84
N THR A 347 5.61 2.71 8.30
CA THR A 347 6.33 3.41 7.25
C THR A 347 6.42 2.48 6.05
N TYR A 348 6.00 2.93 4.87
CA TYR A 348 6.03 2.10 3.67
C TYR A 348 6.09 2.92 2.40
N ALA A 349 6.44 2.22 1.33
CA ALA A 349 6.42 2.72 -0.04
C ALA A 349 5.08 2.38 -0.72
N VAL A 350 4.51 3.34 -1.44
CA VAL A 350 3.28 3.19 -2.22
C VAL A 350 3.58 3.50 -3.69
N PRO A 351 3.27 2.61 -4.64
CA PRO A 351 3.42 2.91 -6.07
C PRO A 351 2.66 4.18 -6.45
N TRP A 352 3.22 5.01 -7.33
CA TRP A 352 2.61 6.29 -7.72
C TRP A 352 1.16 6.18 -8.17
N ALA A 353 0.86 5.22 -9.06
CA ALA A 353 -0.49 5.03 -9.58
C ALA A 353 -1.49 4.69 -8.46
N GLU A 354 -1.03 3.94 -7.46
CA GLU A 354 -1.83 3.60 -6.29
C GLU A 354 -2.02 4.81 -5.38
N PHE A 355 -0.94 5.54 -5.10
CA PHE A 355 -1.00 6.75 -4.28
C PHE A 355 -1.97 7.78 -4.88
N GLU A 356 -1.89 8.05 -6.19
CA GLU A 356 -2.81 8.96 -6.87
C GLU A 356 -4.27 8.53 -6.75
N ARG A 357 -4.55 7.22 -6.84
CA ARG A 357 -5.89 6.65 -6.63
C ARG A 357 -6.36 6.85 -5.20
N MET A 358 -5.50 6.57 -4.23
CA MET A 358 -5.80 6.74 -2.80
C MET A 358 -6.15 8.18 -2.46
N THR A 359 -5.54 9.18 -3.11
CA THR A 359 -5.81 10.60 -2.81
C THR A 359 -7.22 11.09 -3.15
N ARG A 360 -8.03 10.29 -3.84
CA ARG A 360 -9.40 10.65 -4.24
C ARG A 360 -10.40 10.18 -3.19
N PHE A 361 -10.99 11.13 -2.46
CA PHE A 361 -11.98 10.83 -1.42
C PHE A 361 -13.42 11.13 -1.87
N GLY A 362 -14.34 10.21 -1.55
CA GLY A 362 -15.78 10.37 -1.80
C GLY A 362 -16.21 10.26 -3.27
N PRO A 363 -17.53 10.33 -3.55
CA PRO A 363 -18.08 10.34 -4.92
C PRO A 363 -17.59 11.54 -5.73
N ASP A 364 -17.23 12.58 -5.01
CA ASP A 364 -16.82 13.88 -5.48
C ASP A 364 -15.34 13.99 -5.85
N HIS A 365 -14.57 12.92 -5.61
CA HIS A 365 -13.12 12.88 -5.82
C HIS A 365 -12.39 14.09 -5.21
N LEU A 366 -12.76 14.45 -3.98
CA LEU A 366 -12.06 15.48 -3.22
C LEU A 366 -10.59 15.07 -3.05
N ARG A 367 -9.68 15.97 -3.39
CA ARG A 367 -8.24 15.84 -3.17
C ARG A 367 -7.78 17.03 -2.37
N ALA A 368 -7.17 16.78 -1.22
CA ALA A 368 -6.65 17.80 -0.34
C ALA A 368 -5.25 17.39 0.14
N ALA A 369 -4.33 18.34 0.17
CA ALA A 369 -3.00 18.14 0.70
C ALA A 369 -2.45 19.44 1.30
N LEU A 370 -1.54 19.30 2.26
CA LEU A 370 -0.71 20.38 2.74
C LEU A 370 0.72 20.08 2.32
N VAL A 371 1.36 20.99 1.60
CA VAL A 371 2.82 20.97 1.44
C VAL A 371 3.42 21.73 2.61
N ILE A 372 4.43 21.16 3.26
CA ILE A 372 5.05 21.74 4.46
C ILE A 372 6.53 21.95 4.19
N ARG A 373 6.98 23.19 4.36
CA ARG A 373 8.39 23.56 4.37
C ARG A 373 8.85 23.92 5.77
N LYS A 374 10.16 23.73 6.00
CA LYS A 374 10.84 24.27 7.18
C LYS A 374 10.81 25.80 7.08
N GLY A 375 10.64 26.47 8.20
CA GLY A 375 10.91 27.91 8.25
C GLY A 375 12.39 28.22 8.03
N PRO A 376 12.73 29.49 7.75
CA PRO A 376 14.13 29.92 7.80
C PRO A 376 14.72 29.49 9.15
N ARG A 377 15.92 28.90 9.12
CA ARG A 377 16.64 28.62 10.37
C ARG A 377 16.93 29.98 11.04
N PRO A 378 16.63 30.13 12.33
CA PRO A 378 16.93 31.38 13.06
C PRO A 378 18.41 31.72 13.03
#